data_AF-A0A4Z2EPS3-F1
#
_entry.id   AF-A0A4Z2EPS3-F1
#
_cell.length_a   1.000
_cell.length_b   1.000
_cell.length_c   1.000
_cell.angle_alpha   90.00
_cell.angle_beta   90.00
_cell.angle_gamma   90.00
#
_symmetry.space_group_name_H-M   'P 1'
#
loop_
_entity.id
_entity.type
_entity.pdbx_description
1 polymer ?
#
loop_
_entity_poly.entity_id
_entity_poly.type
_entity_poly.pdbx_seq_one_letter_code
_entity_poly.pdbx_strand_id
1 'polypeptide(L)'
;MREAGSKELVELMKKCWDGRPSERHTFKSRTVSNTAKFVDDNRATLIQSVAEVMAITEHLGDAVHRETYSLILGKATSQEQMRVLYQRALRSGGEEVKAAFYDALKHHQPKLVERLGRISF
;
A
#
# COMPACT_ATOMS: atom_id res chain seq x y z
N MET A 1 24.36 -16.09 -12.56
CA MET A 1 23.91 -15.40 -13.81
C MET A 1 22.46 -14.94 -13.66
N ARG A 2 22.22 -13.69 -13.25
CA ARG A 2 20.89 -13.02 -13.27
C ARG A 2 21.06 -11.50 -13.37
N GLU A 3 21.77 -11.01 -14.39
CA GLU A 3 21.91 -9.55 -14.62
C GLU A 3 21.46 -9.10 -16.02
N ALA A 4 21.16 -10.04 -16.92
CA ALA A 4 20.79 -9.72 -18.31
C ALA A 4 19.42 -9.04 -18.42
N GLY A 5 18.42 -9.47 -17.65
CA GLY A 5 17.06 -8.93 -17.75
C GLY A 5 16.93 -7.46 -17.33
N SER A 6 17.83 -6.94 -16.49
CA SER A 6 17.81 -5.53 -16.06
C SER A 6 18.40 -4.60 -17.14
N LYS A 7 19.45 -5.05 -17.85
CA LYS A 7 20.10 -4.24 -18.90
C LYS A 7 19.21 -4.09 -20.13
N GLU A 8 18.50 -5.15 -20.51
CA GLU A 8 17.57 -5.15 -21.65
C GLU A 8 16.38 -4.21 -21.41
N LEU A 9 15.82 -4.20 -20.19
CA LEU A 9 14.75 -3.28 -19.79
C LEU A 9 15.20 -1.81 -19.84
N VAL A 10 16.41 -1.51 -19.38
CA VAL A 10 16.98 -0.16 -19.43
C VAL A 10 17.22 0.28 -20.88
N GLU A 11 17.65 -0.62 -21.75
CA GLU A 11 17.84 -0.32 -23.18
C GLU A 11 16.52 -0.08 -23.91
N LEU A 12 15.48 -0.88 -23.61
CA LEU A 12 14.15 -0.71 -24.16
C LEU A 12 13.52 0.62 -23.71
N MET A 13 13.70 0.98 -22.44
CA MET A 13 13.26 2.27 -21.89
C MET A 13 13.92 3.47 -22.54
N LYS A 14 15.21 3.36 -22.92
CA LYS A 14 15.92 4.43 -23.64
C LYS A 14 15.43 4.59 -25.09
N LYS A 15 14.98 3.51 -25.72
CA LYS A 15 14.46 3.53 -27.11
C LYS A 15 13.09 4.18 -27.23
N CYS A 16 12.26 4.15 -26.18
CA CYS A 16 10.92 4.76 -26.16
C CYS A 16 10.87 6.14 -25.48
N TRP A 17 12.02 6.80 -25.27
CA TRP A 17 12.11 8.04 -24.50
C TRP A 17 12.21 9.29 -25.39
N ASP A 18 11.19 10.14 -25.35
CA ASP A 18 11.11 11.38 -26.15
C ASP A 18 11.86 12.58 -25.54
N GLY A 19 12.72 12.36 -24.53
CA GLY A 19 13.54 13.42 -23.96
C GLY A 19 12.82 14.35 -22.97
N ARG A 20 11.57 14.08 -22.57
CA ARG A 20 10.80 14.89 -21.60
C ARG A 20 10.70 14.24 -20.22
N PRO A 21 11.50 14.69 -19.21
CA PRO A 21 11.51 14.11 -17.86
C PRO A 21 10.13 13.98 -17.18
N SER A 22 9.20 14.90 -17.48
CA SER A 22 7.84 14.93 -16.93
C SER A 22 6.92 13.81 -17.46
N GLU A 23 7.23 13.22 -18.61
CA GLU A 23 6.44 12.17 -19.27
C GLU A 23 7.04 10.78 -19.03
N ARG A 24 8.01 10.67 -18.10
CA ARG A 24 8.56 9.38 -17.68
C ARG A 24 7.47 8.52 -17.08
N HIS A 25 7.04 7.53 -17.85
CA HIS A 25 6.36 6.36 -17.32
C HIS A 25 7.27 5.78 -16.23
N THR A 26 6.89 6.00 -14.98
CA THR A 26 7.58 5.37 -13.86
C THR A 26 7.39 3.88 -14.02
N PHE A 27 8.47 3.12 -13.93
CA PHE A 27 8.40 1.66 -13.95
C PHE A 27 7.71 1.22 -12.65
N LYS A 28 6.38 1.26 -12.66
CA LYS A 28 5.59 0.77 -11.55
C LYS A 28 5.69 -0.74 -11.57
N SER A 29 6.23 -1.31 -10.50
CA SER A 29 6.25 -2.76 -10.37
C SER A 29 4.81 -3.26 -10.37
N ARG A 30 4.53 -4.26 -11.21
CA ARG A 30 3.23 -4.96 -11.24
C ARG A 30 2.81 -5.44 -9.83
N THR A 31 3.78 -5.71 -8.96
CA THR A 31 3.53 -6.10 -7.57
C THR A 31 2.89 -4.97 -6.75
N VAL A 32 3.34 -3.72 -6.89
CA VAL A 32 2.81 -2.55 -6.16
C VAL A 32 1.37 -2.27 -6.57
N SER A 33 1.08 -2.31 -7.87
CA SER A 33 -0.29 -2.11 -8.36
C SER A 33 -1.24 -3.20 -7.85
N ASN A 34 -0.79 -4.47 -7.86
CA ASN A 34 -1.60 -5.58 -7.34
C ASN A 34 -1.86 -5.48 -5.83
N THR A 35 -0.88 -5.08 -5.01
CA THR A 35 -1.08 -4.91 -3.56
C THR A 35 -1.97 -3.72 -3.26
N ALA A 36 -1.82 -2.62 -3.98
CA ALA A 36 -2.71 -1.47 -3.86
C ALA A 36 -4.17 -1.84 -4.21
N LYS A 37 -4.36 -2.58 -5.31
CA LYS A 37 -5.69 -3.08 -5.70
C LYS A 37 -6.29 -4.01 -4.66
N PHE A 38 -5.51 -4.91 -4.07
CA PHE A 38 -5.97 -5.77 -2.97
C PHE A 38 -6.53 -4.95 -1.80
N VAL A 39 -5.84 -3.87 -1.42
CA VAL A 39 -6.26 -2.99 -0.32
C VAL A 39 -7.58 -2.29 -0.67
N ASP A 40 -7.70 -1.78 -1.89
CA ASP A 40 -8.92 -1.11 -2.36
C ASP A 40 -10.12 -2.07 -2.43
N ASP A 41 -9.94 -3.23 -3.05
CA ASP A 41 -11.01 -4.22 -3.25
C ASP A 41 -11.51 -4.79 -1.91
N ASN A 42 -10.64 -4.90 -0.90
CA ASN A 42 -10.98 -5.44 0.42
C ASN A 42 -11.29 -4.37 1.48
N ARG A 43 -11.40 -3.09 1.09
CA ARG A 43 -11.54 -1.96 2.02
C ARG A 43 -12.59 -2.17 3.10
N ALA A 44 -13.80 -2.61 2.74
CA ALA A 44 -14.90 -2.79 3.69
C ALA A 44 -14.56 -3.84 4.75
N THR A 45 -14.02 -4.97 4.33
CA THR A 45 -13.62 -6.06 5.22
C THR A 45 -12.44 -5.66 6.10
N LEU A 46 -11.46 -4.94 5.55
CA LEU A 46 -10.30 -4.45 6.29
C LEU A 46 -10.72 -3.45 7.39
N ILE A 47 -11.65 -2.54 7.10
CA ILE A 47 -12.19 -1.63 8.12
C ILE A 47 -12.85 -2.40 9.27
N GLN A 48 -13.52 -3.51 9.00
CA GLN A 48 -14.24 -4.28 10.03
C GLN A 48 -13.34 -5.26 10.79
N SER A 49 -12.31 -5.81 10.15
CA SER A 49 -11.59 -6.98 10.65
C SER A 49 -10.19 -6.69 11.17
N VAL A 50 -9.58 -5.54 10.83
CA VAL A 50 -8.23 -5.21 11.31
C VAL A 50 -8.32 -4.81 12.79
N ALA A 51 -7.68 -5.61 13.65
CA ALA A 51 -7.66 -5.36 15.10
C ALA A 51 -6.46 -4.49 15.51
N GLU A 52 -5.27 -4.76 14.99
CA GLU A 52 -4.01 -4.13 15.40
C GLU A 52 -3.71 -2.83 14.63
N VAL A 53 -4.68 -1.91 14.57
CA VAL A 53 -4.57 -0.69 13.76
C VAL A 53 -3.41 0.19 14.19
N MET A 54 -3.15 0.31 15.50
CA MET A 54 -2.05 1.13 16.01
C MET A 54 -0.69 0.55 15.64
N ALA A 55 -0.48 -0.76 15.79
CA ALA A 55 0.78 -1.41 15.39
C ALA A 55 1.04 -1.29 13.88
N ILE A 56 -0.01 -1.39 13.06
CA ILE A 56 0.08 -1.14 11.62
C ILE A 56 0.40 0.33 11.33
N THR A 57 -0.21 1.26 12.06
CA THR A 57 0.03 2.71 11.88
C THR A 57 1.48 3.07 12.26
N GLU A 58 2.02 2.49 13.33
CA GLU A 58 3.43 2.62 13.71
C GLU A 58 4.36 2.04 12.65
N HIS A 59 4.02 0.87 12.10
CA HIS A 59 4.79 0.23 11.02
C HIS A 59 4.85 1.09 9.75
N LEU A 60 3.77 1.83 9.44
CA LEU A 60 3.74 2.76 8.31
C LEU A 60 4.65 3.98 8.52
N GLY A 61 5.02 4.30 9.76
CA GLY A 61 5.94 5.39 10.09
C GLY A 61 5.57 6.71 9.44
N ASP A 62 6.52 7.31 8.73
CA ASP A 62 6.38 8.65 8.12
C ASP A 62 5.31 8.73 7.02
N ALA A 63 4.80 7.61 6.52
CA ALA A 63 3.64 7.60 5.63
C ALA A 63 2.35 8.06 6.33
N VAL A 64 2.34 8.07 7.67
CA VAL A 64 1.26 8.62 8.49
C VAL A 64 1.78 9.83 9.27
N HIS A 65 1.43 11.03 8.79
CA HIS A 65 1.79 12.26 9.49
C HIS A 65 1.31 12.28 10.94
N ARG A 66 2.08 12.93 11.82
CA ARG A 66 1.82 13.01 13.27
C ARG A 66 0.40 13.44 13.63
N GLU A 67 -0.18 14.41 12.92
CA GLU A 67 -1.57 14.82 13.15
C GLU A 67 -2.55 13.67 12.87
N THR A 68 -2.34 12.94 11.77
CA THR A 68 -3.14 11.77 11.43
C THR A 68 -2.97 10.66 12.46
N TYR A 69 -1.74 10.41 12.90
CA TYR A 69 -1.45 9.45 13.97
C TYR A 69 -2.24 9.78 15.25
N SER A 70 -2.18 11.03 15.72
CA SER A 70 -2.92 11.48 16.90
C SER A 70 -4.44 11.34 16.73
N LEU A 71 -4.97 11.64 15.53
CA LEU A 71 -6.39 11.46 15.23
C LEU A 71 -6.83 10.00 15.25
N ILE A 72 -5.97 9.08 14.78
CA ILE A 72 -6.22 7.63 14.85
C ILE A 72 -6.20 7.19 16.31
N LEU A 73 -5.14 7.53 17.06
CA LEU A 73 -4.99 7.16 18.47
C LEU A 73 -6.18 7.61 19.33
N GLY A 74 -6.76 8.77 19.02
CA GLY A 74 -7.93 9.30 19.72
C GLY A 74 -9.28 8.65 19.40
N LYS A 75 -9.34 7.62 18.54
CA LYS A 75 -10.60 6.90 18.23
C LYS A 75 -10.84 5.76 19.19
N ALA A 76 -12.11 5.54 19.53
CA ALA A 76 -12.53 4.58 20.53
C ALA A 76 -12.47 3.13 20.03
N THR A 77 -12.62 2.92 18.72
CA THR A 77 -12.72 1.58 18.13
C THR A 77 -11.75 1.36 16.98
N SER A 78 -11.31 0.13 16.77
CA SER A 78 -10.43 -0.22 15.64
C SER A 78 -11.08 0.10 14.29
N GLN A 79 -12.40 -0.02 14.17
CA GLN A 79 -13.10 0.33 12.94
C GLN A 79 -13.05 1.83 12.66
N GLU A 80 -13.20 2.69 13.67
CA GLU A 80 -13.02 4.13 13.51
C GLU A 80 -11.58 4.50 13.20
N GLN A 81 -10.61 3.86 13.87
CA GLN A 81 -9.18 4.00 13.58
C GLN A 81 -8.90 3.70 12.10
N MET A 82 -9.38 2.55 11.59
CA MET A 82 -9.21 2.20 10.18
C MET A 82 -9.88 3.17 9.22
N ARG A 83 -11.07 3.69 9.56
CA ARG A 83 -11.73 4.71 8.73
C ARG A 83 -10.87 5.96 8.60
N VAL A 84 -10.28 6.42 9.71
CA VAL A 84 -9.37 7.59 9.70
C VAL A 84 -8.11 7.29 8.90
N LEU A 85 -7.46 6.15 9.15
CA LEU A 85 -6.25 5.75 8.42
C LEU A 85 -6.49 5.72 6.90
N TYR A 86 -7.62 5.14 6.46
CA TYR A 86 -8.00 5.16 5.05
C TYR A 86 -8.20 6.56 4.49
N GLN A 87 -8.97 7.40 5.20
CA GLN A 87 -9.33 8.73 4.72
C GLN A 87 -8.12 9.66 4.65
N ARG A 88 -7.20 9.56 5.61
CA ARG A 88 -6.12 10.54 5.81
C ARG A 88 -4.78 10.10 5.21
N ALA A 89 -4.47 8.81 5.18
CA ALA A 89 -3.20 8.30 4.69
C ALA A 89 -3.36 7.46 3.41
N LEU A 90 -4.19 6.40 3.42
CA LEU A 90 -4.22 5.45 2.29
C LEU A 90 -4.84 6.03 1.02
N ARG A 91 -5.81 6.94 1.14
CA ARG A 91 -6.47 7.58 -0.02
C ARG A 91 -5.56 8.59 -0.72
N SER A 92 -4.80 9.38 0.05
CA SER A 92 -3.91 10.44 -0.47
C SER A 92 -2.51 9.95 -0.80
N GLY A 93 -2.02 8.92 -0.09
CA GLY A 93 -0.67 8.39 -0.22
C GLY A 93 -0.39 7.56 -1.48
N GLY A 94 -1.39 7.29 -2.30
CA GLY A 94 -1.22 6.55 -3.55
C GLY A 94 -0.91 5.07 -3.37
N GLU A 95 -0.46 4.42 -4.45
CA GLU A 95 -0.24 2.96 -4.49
C GLU A 95 0.90 2.52 -3.56
N GLU A 96 1.96 3.32 -3.41
CA GLU A 96 3.11 3.01 -2.56
C GLU A 96 2.71 2.88 -1.08
N VAL A 97 1.92 3.82 -0.57
CA VAL A 97 1.43 3.77 0.82
C VAL A 97 0.48 2.59 1.02
N LYS A 98 -0.33 2.23 0.02
CA LYS A 98 -1.18 1.04 0.09
C LYS A 98 -0.36 -0.25 0.05
N ALA A 99 0.71 -0.31 -0.73
CA ALA A 99 1.63 -1.44 -0.75
C ALA A 99 2.32 -1.61 0.62
N ALA A 100 2.83 -0.53 1.21
CA ALA A 100 3.38 -0.55 2.56
C ALA A 100 2.36 -1.01 3.60
N PHE A 101 1.10 -0.56 3.49
CA PHE A 101 0.02 -1.01 4.36
C PHE A 101 -0.28 -2.51 4.20
N TYR A 102 -0.24 -3.03 2.97
CA TYR A 102 -0.37 -4.46 2.72
C TYR A 102 0.78 -5.27 3.35
N ASP A 103 2.01 -4.78 3.28
CA ASP A 103 3.16 -5.44 3.91
C ASP A 103 3.04 -5.40 5.44
N ALA A 104 2.58 -4.29 6.02
CA ALA A 104 2.26 -4.20 7.44
C ALA A 104 1.15 -5.18 7.85
N LEU A 105 0.11 -5.34 7.02
CA LEU A 105 -0.94 -6.35 7.25
C LEU A 105 -0.40 -7.77 7.22
N LYS A 106 0.52 -8.09 6.31
CA LYS A 106 1.17 -9.41 6.26
C LYS A 106 1.98 -9.69 7.50
N HIS A 107 2.64 -8.68 8.04
CA HIS A 107 3.46 -8.81 9.24
C HIS A 107 2.60 -9.02 10.50
N HIS A 108 1.63 -8.14 10.71
CA HIS A 108 0.83 -8.11 11.94
C HIS A 108 -0.36 -9.07 11.90
N GLN A 109 -1.00 -9.26 10.75
CA GLN A 109 -2.23 -10.05 10.60
C GLN A 109 -2.18 -10.97 9.36
N PRO A 110 -1.19 -11.88 9.25
CA PRO A 110 -1.02 -12.74 8.07
C PRO A 110 -2.25 -13.58 7.74
N LYS A 111 -2.96 -14.08 8.76
CA LYS A 111 -4.19 -14.88 8.59
C LYS A 111 -5.32 -14.10 7.91
N LEU A 112 -5.41 -12.79 8.17
CA LEU A 112 -6.40 -11.93 7.52
C LEU A 112 -6.08 -11.78 6.03
N VAL A 113 -4.81 -11.55 5.70
CA VAL A 113 -4.35 -11.44 4.31
C VAL A 113 -4.57 -12.75 3.55
N GLU A 114 -4.22 -13.90 4.15
CA GLU A 114 -4.46 -15.21 3.55
C GLU A 114 -5.95 -15.45 3.26
N ARG A 115 -6.82 -15.16 4.24
CA ARG A 115 -8.27 -15.32 4.09
C ARG A 115 -8.81 -14.46 2.96
N LEU A 116 -8.41 -13.20 2.87
CA LEU A 116 -8.87 -12.25 1.86
C LEU A 116 -8.31 -12.55 0.46
N GLY A 117 -7.07 -13.02 0.37
CA GLY A 117 -6.44 -13.40 -0.90
C GLY A 117 -7.11 -14.60 -1.57
N ARG A 118 -7.79 -15.46 -0.80
CA ARG A 118 -8.59 -16.59 -1.32
C ARG A 118 -9.97 -16.16 -1.83
N ILE A 119 -10.42 -14.95 -1.51
CA ILE A 119 -11.78 -14.44 -1.83
C ILE A 119 -11.76 -13.51 -3.07
N SER A 120 -10.60 -13.31 -3.70
CA SER A 120 -10.47 -12.48 -4.91
C SER A 120 -11.09 -13.21 -6.11
N PHE A 121 -12.27 -12.77 -6.57
CA PHE A 121 -13.00 -13.31 -7.73
C PHE A 121 -12.38 -12.88 -9.07
#